data_AF-A0A6P8BZR1-F1
#
_entry.id   AF-A0A6P8BZR1-F1
#
_cell.length_a   1.000
_cell.length_b   1.000
_cell.length_c   1.000
_cell.angle_alpha   90.00
_cell.angle_beta   90.00
_cell.angle_gamma   90.00
#
_symmetry.space_group_name_H-M   'P 1'
#
loop_
_entity.id
_entity.type
_entity.pdbx_description
1 polymer ?
#
loop_
_entity_poly.entity_id
_entity_poly.type
_entity_poly.pdbx_seq_one_letter_code
_entity_poly.pdbx_strand_id
1 'polypeptide(L)'
;MLCANCTFQRATLAPLPQEPSGRPSISSNSGLHHWNPRLPPSQVKTLKLLGHRGFKVGASVGSDGGGTENWVNRLPIISLGPDKVFRLIANATASPICQFVPSPGTFLHSVDPRIKLVWVVALVVLPARSHIMMRFGLVVYLAFLSIWILPRHLWMDQLGRVSLLSGILFIMLGLGSDGAPALVQSKTPPAAMMGLPSLPASFMSYSYLIMKLGPLQFTRKGLSVASTAACLTFTIFQSASLCLTTTSPEQLAFALRWYLIPLTYVGVPVDEIILTLLLSLRFIHIVFDELRNVALGIVSRRINWVQLTMMETIDIFIGYIQRIFKNIFNHAEQISQAMIVRGFRGNSCSHKIYFLSGSSNATSNVISLVCLAGLVGASILSEYIFV
;
A
#
# COMPACT_ATOMS: atom_id res chain seq x y z
N MET A 1 -28.07 9.86 24.86
CA MET A 1 -28.40 10.23 26.26
C MET A 1 -27.11 10.62 26.97
N LEU A 2 -27.09 11.80 27.58
CA LEU A 2 -25.94 12.37 28.29
C LEU A 2 -25.50 11.47 29.44
N CYS A 3 -24.19 11.40 29.69
CA CYS A 3 -23.67 11.19 31.04
C CYS A 3 -22.66 12.30 31.33
N ALA A 4 -23.13 13.27 32.12
CA ALA A 4 -22.33 14.27 32.79
C ALA A 4 -21.83 13.68 34.12
N ASN A 5 -20.63 14.09 34.54
CA ASN A 5 -19.95 13.78 35.80
C ASN A 5 -19.34 12.37 35.96
N CYS A 6 -18.04 12.28 35.67
CA CYS A 6 -17.09 11.62 36.57
C CYS A 6 -15.80 12.44 36.64
N THR A 7 -15.60 13.07 37.79
CA THR A 7 -14.44 13.85 38.24
C THR A 7 -13.22 12.96 38.44
N PHE A 8 -12.09 13.29 37.81
CA PHE A 8 -10.82 12.59 38.03
C PHE A 8 -9.99 13.34 39.10
N GLN A 9 -9.73 12.66 40.21
CA GLN A 9 -9.02 13.18 41.37
C GLN A 9 -7.50 13.21 41.09
N ARG A 10 -6.90 14.40 41.20
CA ARG A 10 -5.46 14.63 41.02
C ARG A 10 -4.73 14.27 42.32
N ALA A 11 -3.98 13.17 42.32
CA ALA A 11 -3.08 12.82 43.41
C ALA A 11 -1.73 13.56 43.23
N THR A 12 -1.36 14.34 44.24
CA THR A 12 -0.10 15.06 44.45
C THR A 12 0.99 14.08 44.89
N LEU A 13 2.15 14.11 44.22
CA LEU A 13 3.32 13.30 44.57
C LEU A 13 4.37 14.21 45.24
N ALA A 14 4.78 13.83 46.46
CA ALA A 14 5.72 14.56 47.32
C ALA A 14 7.20 14.39 46.86
N PRO A 15 8.10 15.35 47.16
CA PRO A 15 9.51 15.28 46.80
C PRO A 15 10.36 14.52 47.83
N LEU A 16 11.38 13.80 47.35
CA LEU A 16 12.39 13.08 48.16
C LEU A 16 13.47 14.03 48.72
N PRO A 17 14.16 13.67 49.84
CA PRO A 17 14.96 14.59 50.66
C PRO A 17 16.44 14.71 50.25
N GLN A 18 17.05 15.86 50.61
CA GLN A 18 18.47 16.22 50.49
C GLN A 18 19.22 16.05 51.83
N GLU A 19 20.54 15.78 51.77
CA GLU A 19 21.59 16.28 52.70
C GLU A 19 23.00 15.80 52.25
N PRO A 20 24.15 16.35 52.73
CA PRO A 20 24.48 17.76 52.99
C PRO A 20 25.85 18.22 52.38
N SER A 21 26.11 19.51 52.64
CA SER A 21 27.21 20.46 52.34
C SER A 21 28.69 20.03 52.22
N GLY A 22 29.39 20.74 51.31
CA GLY A 22 30.82 21.08 51.40
C GLY A 22 31.27 22.12 50.36
N ARG A 23 31.65 23.35 50.78
CA ARG A 23 32.30 24.43 49.99
C ARG A 23 33.81 24.48 50.28
N PRO A 24 34.65 25.03 49.38
CA PRO A 24 35.15 26.44 49.50
C PRO A 24 35.24 27.17 48.13
N SER A 25 34.71 28.39 47.92
CA SER A 25 35.27 29.77 48.09
C SER A 25 36.53 30.13 47.26
N ILE A 26 36.42 31.17 46.40
CA ILE A 26 37.41 32.20 45.92
C ILE A 26 36.66 32.99 44.80
N SER A 27 36.17 34.23 44.95
CA SER A 27 36.73 35.59 45.12
C SER A 27 36.49 36.46 43.86
N SER A 28 36.33 37.76 44.09
CA SER A 28 35.75 38.83 43.26
C SER A 28 36.56 39.35 42.06
N ASN A 29 35.86 39.89 41.04
CA ASN A 29 35.96 41.29 40.54
C ASN A 29 35.08 41.46 39.28
N SER A 30 33.98 42.23 39.34
CA SER A 30 33.86 43.69 39.07
C SER A 30 33.98 44.09 37.59
N GLY A 31 32.91 44.64 37.01
CA GLY A 31 33.00 45.50 35.82
C GLY A 31 31.82 45.47 34.85
N LEU A 32 30.85 46.34 35.10
CA LEU A 32 29.95 47.03 34.16
C LEU A 32 30.02 46.63 32.66
N HIS A 33 28.87 46.31 32.05
CA HIS A 33 28.23 47.18 31.05
C HIS A 33 26.75 46.79 30.89
N HIS A 34 25.89 47.72 31.28
CA HIS A 34 24.44 47.72 31.16
C HIS A 34 24.03 47.95 29.71
N TRP A 35 22.97 47.31 29.20
CA TRP A 35 21.86 47.95 28.45
C TRP A 35 20.71 46.95 28.25
N ASN A 36 19.52 47.35 28.70
CA ASN A 36 18.22 46.68 28.58
C ASN A 36 17.20 47.75 28.08
N PRO A 37 15.89 47.47 27.99
CA PRO A 37 15.08 46.93 26.88
C PRO A 37 14.20 47.99 26.17
N ARG A 38 13.61 47.67 25.00
CA ARG A 38 12.20 48.03 24.63
C ARG A 38 11.75 47.56 23.22
N LEU A 39 10.62 46.83 23.18
CA LEU A 39 9.58 46.85 22.12
C LEU A 39 8.78 48.19 22.20
N PRO A 40 7.85 48.59 21.28
CA PRO A 40 7.03 47.87 20.24
C PRO A 40 6.85 48.71 18.92
N PRO A 41 5.74 48.71 18.10
CA PRO A 41 4.66 47.76 17.78
C PRO A 41 4.46 47.47 16.25
N SER A 42 3.44 46.64 15.97
CA SER A 42 2.81 46.16 14.72
C SER A 42 2.61 47.11 13.52
N GLN A 43 2.76 46.59 12.29
CA GLN A 43 1.98 46.97 11.10
C GLN A 43 1.71 45.77 10.17
N VAL A 44 0.44 45.59 9.85
CA VAL A 44 -0.14 44.60 8.94
C VAL A 44 0.05 45.07 7.49
N LYS A 45 0.57 44.22 6.60
CA LYS A 45 0.41 44.39 5.15
C LYS A 45 0.25 43.03 4.44
N THR A 46 -0.90 42.91 3.81
CA THR A 46 -1.37 41.87 2.90
C THR A 46 -0.51 41.79 1.64
N LEU A 47 -0.05 40.59 1.26
CA LEU A 47 0.68 40.37 0.01
C LEU A 47 -0.14 39.50 -0.95
N LYS A 48 -0.67 40.17 -1.98
CA LYS A 48 -1.47 39.63 -3.09
C LYS A 48 -0.61 38.73 -3.99
N LEU A 49 -1.16 37.55 -4.27
CA LEU A 49 -1.30 36.90 -5.59
C LEU A 49 -0.41 37.44 -6.73
N LEU A 50 0.57 36.64 -7.15
CA LEU A 50 1.14 36.72 -8.50
C LEU A 50 1.04 35.35 -9.18
N GLY A 51 0.24 35.30 -10.24
CA GLY A 51 0.07 34.12 -11.09
C GLY A 51 1.28 33.89 -12.00
N HIS A 52 1.69 32.63 -12.13
CA HIS A 52 2.74 32.23 -13.05
C HIS A 52 2.12 31.91 -14.42
N ARG A 53 2.32 32.80 -15.40
CA ARG A 53 2.14 32.52 -16.84
C ARG A 53 3.49 32.16 -17.46
N GLY A 54 3.44 31.23 -18.40
CA GLY A 54 4.14 31.33 -19.69
C GLY A 54 5.62 30.97 -19.70
N PHE A 55 5.90 29.71 -20.07
CA PHE A 55 7.20 29.25 -20.55
C PHE A 55 7.46 29.82 -21.96
N LYS A 56 8.60 30.48 -22.16
CA LYS A 56 9.23 30.63 -23.48
C LYS A 56 10.73 30.86 -23.28
N VAL A 57 11.54 29.88 -23.67
CA VAL A 57 13.00 30.04 -23.78
C VAL A 57 13.35 29.82 -25.23
N GLY A 58 13.87 30.86 -25.87
CA GLY A 58 14.63 30.78 -27.09
C GLY A 58 16.11 30.92 -26.75
N ALA A 59 16.94 30.10 -27.38
CA ALA A 59 18.35 30.40 -27.58
C ALA A 59 18.79 29.75 -28.89
N SER A 60 19.22 30.60 -29.82
CA SER A 60 19.92 30.27 -31.05
C SER A 60 21.41 30.26 -30.81
N VAL A 61 22.12 29.21 -31.23
CA VAL A 61 23.49 29.29 -31.77
C VAL A 61 23.62 28.17 -32.79
N GLY A 62 23.89 28.52 -34.05
CA GLY A 62 24.27 27.58 -35.09
C GLY A 62 25.78 27.42 -35.14
N SER A 63 26.23 26.18 -35.36
CA SER A 63 27.47 25.89 -36.07
C SER A 63 27.38 24.48 -36.65
N ASP A 64 27.74 24.38 -37.93
CA ASP A 64 27.72 23.20 -38.80
C ASP A 64 28.57 22.03 -38.28
N GLY A 65 28.18 20.81 -38.65
CA GLY A 65 29.01 19.62 -38.54
C GLY A 65 28.17 18.35 -38.45
N GLY A 66 28.09 17.59 -39.55
CA GLY A 66 27.25 16.41 -39.67
C GLY A 66 27.60 15.23 -38.76
N GLY A 67 26.61 14.35 -38.59
CA GLY A 67 26.80 12.98 -38.08
C GLY A 67 26.17 12.70 -36.73
N THR A 68 25.16 11.83 -36.73
CA THR A 68 24.58 11.08 -35.60
C THR A 68 23.66 11.85 -34.65
N GLU A 69 22.36 11.77 -34.92
CA GLU A 69 21.28 12.26 -34.07
C GLU A 69 21.23 11.51 -32.71
N ASN A 70 21.72 12.15 -31.65
CA ASN A 70 20.98 12.58 -30.45
C ASN A 70 19.76 11.75 -29.94
N TRP A 71 19.79 10.42 -29.97
CA TRP A 71 18.80 9.60 -29.25
C TRP A 71 19.03 9.51 -27.73
N VAL A 72 20.22 9.91 -27.24
CA VAL A 72 20.56 9.86 -25.80
C VAL A 72 19.88 10.98 -25.00
N ASN A 73 19.56 12.13 -25.61
CA ASN A 73 18.91 13.26 -24.93
C ASN A 73 17.38 13.12 -24.82
N ARG A 74 16.77 12.10 -25.44
CA ARG A 74 15.33 11.79 -25.34
C ARG A 74 14.99 10.70 -24.33
N LEU A 75 15.99 10.06 -23.75
CA LEU A 75 15.77 9.16 -22.63
C LEU A 75 15.90 9.99 -21.36
N PRO A 76 14.91 9.97 -20.44
CA PRO A 76 15.17 10.42 -19.09
C PRO A 76 16.21 9.44 -18.53
N ILE A 77 17.49 9.79 -18.61
CA ILE A 77 18.51 9.16 -17.79
C ILE A 77 18.16 9.59 -16.37
N ILE A 78 17.39 8.73 -15.71
CA ILE A 78 17.08 8.84 -14.29
C ILE A 78 18.43 8.64 -13.59
N SER A 79 19.19 9.74 -13.43
CA SER A 79 20.30 9.82 -12.49
C SER A 79 19.69 9.66 -11.10
N LEU A 80 19.61 8.40 -10.67
CA LEU A 80 19.16 7.98 -9.33
C LEU A 80 20.25 8.34 -8.34
N GLY A 81 20.35 9.63 -8.00
CA GLY A 81 21.08 10.05 -6.81
C GLY A 81 20.48 9.32 -5.60
N PRO A 82 21.30 8.78 -4.68
CA PRO A 82 20.81 8.12 -3.47
C PRO A 82 19.86 9.02 -2.68
N ASP A 83 20.05 10.35 -2.70
CA ASP A 83 19.15 11.33 -2.11
C ASP A 83 17.73 11.31 -2.72
N LYS A 84 17.60 11.12 -4.04
CA LYS A 84 16.30 10.95 -4.72
C LYS A 84 15.67 9.61 -4.42
N VAL A 85 16.47 8.54 -4.32
CA VAL A 85 15.99 7.22 -3.92
C VAL A 85 15.49 7.25 -2.48
N PHE A 86 16.23 7.83 -1.54
CA PHE A 86 15.78 8.00 -0.16
C PHE A 86 14.55 8.91 -0.06
N ARG A 87 14.46 9.98 -0.85
CA ARG A 87 13.23 10.81 -0.93
C ARG A 87 12.05 10.08 -1.55
N LEU A 88 12.26 9.25 -2.56
CA LEU A 88 11.21 8.44 -3.19
C LEU A 88 10.75 7.32 -2.26
N ILE A 89 11.66 6.67 -1.53
CA ILE A 89 11.33 5.68 -0.50
C ILE A 89 10.59 6.36 0.65
N ALA A 90 11.06 7.52 1.12
CA ALA A 90 10.37 8.30 2.16
C ALA A 90 8.98 8.78 1.71
N ASN A 91 8.81 9.19 0.45
CA ASN A 91 7.50 9.59 -0.08
C ASN A 91 6.58 8.40 -0.39
N ALA A 92 7.13 7.26 -0.83
CA ALA A 92 6.38 6.04 -1.08
C ALA A 92 5.90 5.40 0.23
N THR A 93 6.73 5.44 1.28
CA THR A 93 6.35 5.02 2.64
C THR A 93 5.42 6.01 3.34
N ALA A 94 5.44 7.29 2.96
CA ALA A 94 4.47 8.29 3.40
C ALA A 94 3.14 8.24 2.63
N SER A 95 3.04 7.44 1.57
CA SER A 95 1.79 7.32 0.82
C SER A 95 0.78 6.48 1.63
N PRO A 96 -0.46 6.97 1.84
CA PRO A 96 -1.48 6.32 2.69
C PRO A 96 -2.09 5.07 2.03
N ILE A 97 -1.28 4.26 1.35
CA ILE A 97 -1.76 3.14 0.52
C ILE A 97 -2.23 1.96 1.37
N CYS A 98 -1.85 1.89 2.64
CA CYS A 98 -2.27 0.85 3.59
C CYS A 98 -2.57 1.41 4.98
N GLN A 99 -3.12 2.63 5.06
CA GLN A 99 -3.50 3.19 6.35
C GLN A 99 -4.99 2.98 6.58
N PHE A 100 -5.33 2.40 7.72
CA PHE A 100 -6.69 2.32 8.21
C PHE A 100 -7.27 3.75 8.37
N VAL A 101 -8.46 3.98 7.82
CA VAL A 101 -9.12 5.29 7.84
C VAL A 101 -10.26 5.25 8.86
N PRO A 102 -10.16 5.92 10.02
CA PRO A 102 -11.16 5.80 11.07
C PRO A 102 -12.45 6.61 10.84
N SER A 103 -12.45 7.56 9.89
CA SER A 103 -13.59 8.45 9.61
C SER A 103 -13.69 8.74 8.12
N PRO A 104 -14.88 8.72 7.47
CA PRO A 104 -16.22 8.56 8.04
C PRO A 104 -16.60 7.10 8.36
N GLY A 105 -17.34 6.89 9.45
CA GLY A 105 -17.86 5.58 9.84
C GLY A 105 -18.97 5.11 8.90
N THR A 106 -18.58 4.40 7.84
CA THR A 106 -19.53 3.78 6.91
C THR A 106 -19.96 2.40 7.39
N PHE A 107 -21.01 1.86 6.77
CA PHE A 107 -21.53 0.52 7.03
C PHE A 107 -20.43 -0.54 7.06
N LEU A 108 -19.45 -0.46 6.16
CA LEU A 108 -18.39 -1.43 6.06
C LEU A 108 -17.41 -1.39 7.24
N HIS A 109 -17.23 -0.25 7.91
CA HIS A 109 -16.40 -0.17 9.12
C HIS A 109 -17.01 -0.95 10.29
N SER A 110 -18.33 -1.14 10.32
CA SER A 110 -19.05 -1.87 11.38
C SER A 110 -19.12 -3.38 11.17
N VAL A 111 -18.82 -3.86 9.95
CA VAL A 111 -18.84 -5.29 9.60
C VAL A 111 -17.68 -6.01 10.26
N ASP A 112 -17.94 -7.22 10.75
CA ASP A 112 -16.92 -8.08 11.36
C ASP A 112 -15.74 -8.35 10.40
N PRO A 113 -14.49 -8.27 10.89
CA PRO A 113 -13.29 -8.46 10.06
C PRO A 113 -13.20 -9.87 9.47
N ARG A 114 -13.83 -10.86 10.12
CA ARG A 114 -13.89 -12.25 9.61
C ARG A 114 -14.67 -12.32 8.30
N ILE A 115 -15.82 -11.66 8.23
CA ILE A 115 -16.69 -11.62 7.04
C ILE A 115 -15.98 -10.88 5.92
N LYS A 116 -15.27 -9.79 6.22
CA LYS A 116 -14.46 -9.05 5.24
C LYS A 116 -13.36 -9.92 4.62
N LEU A 117 -12.70 -10.77 5.41
CA LEU A 117 -11.72 -11.73 4.87
C LEU A 117 -12.36 -12.74 3.92
N VAL A 118 -13.55 -13.28 4.26
CA VAL A 118 -14.31 -14.14 3.33
C VAL A 118 -14.63 -13.39 2.05
N TRP A 119 -15.04 -12.12 2.14
CA TRP A 119 -15.30 -11.27 0.99
C TRP A 119 -14.08 -11.12 0.08
N VAL A 120 -12.90 -10.84 0.63
CA VAL A 120 -11.67 -10.72 -0.16
C VAL A 120 -11.36 -12.03 -0.88
N VAL A 121 -11.43 -13.17 -0.18
CA VAL A 121 -11.19 -14.49 -0.78
C VAL A 121 -12.21 -14.80 -1.87
N ALA A 122 -13.49 -14.53 -1.62
CA ALA A 122 -14.55 -14.72 -2.61
C ALA A 122 -14.33 -13.86 -3.85
N LEU A 123 -13.99 -12.57 -3.68
CA LEU A 123 -13.72 -11.65 -4.79
C LEU A 123 -12.45 -11.99 -5.58
N VAL A 124 -11.53 -12.77 -5.02
CA VAL A 124 -10.39 -13.32 -5.77
C VAL A 124 -10.83 -14.51 -6.63
N VAL A 125 -11.66 -15.41 -6.08
CA VAL A 125 -12.08 -16.65 -6.75
C VAL A 125 -13.16 -16.41 -7.81
N LEU A 126 -14.12 -15.54 -7.54
CA LEU A 126 -15.27 -15.24 -8.41
C LEU A 126 -14.89 -14.82 -9.84
N PRO A 127 -14.01 -13.81 -10.06
CA PRO A 127 -13.66 -13.40 -11.41
C PRO A 127 -12.88 -14.48 -12.18
N ALA A 128 -12.18 -15.38 -11.48
CA ALA A 128 -11.44 -16.47 -12.13
C ALA A 128 -12.39 -17.47 -12.81
N ARG A 129 -13.52 -17.79 -12.17
CA ARG A 129 -14.52 -18.75 -12.69
C ARG A 129 -15.53 -18.13 -13.66
N SER A 130 -15.86 -16.86 -13.44
CA SER A 130 -16.98 -16.15 -14.05
C SER A 130 -16.82 -15.83 -15.55
N HIS A 131 -17.94 -15.78 -16.28
CA HIS A 131 -18.03 -15.25 -17.65
C HIS A 131 -17.75 -13.74 -17.75
N ILE A 132 -17.47 -13.27 -18.97
CA ILE A 132 -17.06 -11.89 -19.27
C ILE A 132 -18.04 -10.81 -18.77
N MET A 133 -19.36 -11.02 -18.94
CA MET A 133 -20.37 -10.05 -18.51
C MET A 133 -20.39 -9.87 -16.99
N MET A 134 -20.32 -10.98 -16.26
CA MET A 134 -20.29 -10.99 -14.80
C MET A 134 -18.98 -10.41 -14.24
N ARG A 135 -17.85 -10.59 -14.93
CA ARG A 135 -16.58 -9.91 -14.59
C ARG A 135 -16.70 -8.39 -14.66
N PHE A 136 -17.27 -7.86 -15.74
CA PHE A 136 -17.53 -6.43 -15.86
C PHE A 136 -18.53 -5.95 -14.80
N GLY A 137 -19.57 -6.73 -14.52
CA GLY A 137 -20.51 -6.43 -13.44
C GLY A 137 -19.83 -6.33 -12.07
N LEU A 138 -18.88 -7.21 -11.78
CA LEU A 138 -18.11 -7.22 -10.52
C LEU A 138 -17.18 -6.00 -10.41
N VAL A 139 -16.51 -5.61 -11.51
CA VAL A 139 -15.71 -4.38 -11.60
C VAL A 139 -16.56 -3.14 -11.31
N VAL A 140 -17.74 -3.03 -11.94
CA VAL A 140 -18.66 -1.91 -11.73
C VAL A 140 -19.19 -1.89 -10.30
N TYR A 141 -19.57 -3.05 -9.76
CA TYR A 141 -20.02 -3.20 -8.38
C TYR A 141 -18.96 -2.73 -7.38
N LEU A 142 -17.69 -3.15 -7.55
CA LEU A 142 -16.60 -2.72 -6.67
C LEU A 142 -16.26 -1.24 -6.80
N ALA A 143 -16.32 -0.69 -8.01
CA ALA A 143 -16.15 0.75 -8.21
C ALA A 143 -17.24 1.53 -7.46
N PHE A 144 -18.51 1.10 -7.59
CA PHE A 144 -19.64 1.74 -6.90
C PHE A 144 -19.57 1.59 -5.38
N LEU A 145 -19.22 0.40 -4.88
CA LEU A 145 -19.04 0.17 -3.46
C LEU A 145 -17.94 1.07 -2.89
N SER A 146 -16.88 1.28 -3.66
CA SER A 146 -15.77 2.14 -3.27
C SER A 146 -16.13 3.65 -3.32
N ILE A 147 -16.95 4.09 -4.27
CA ILE A 147 -17.59 5.43 -4.28
C ILE A 147 -18.36 5.68 -2.99
N TRP A 148 -19.14 4.68 -2.58
CA TRP A 148 -20.08 4.83 -1.48
C TRP A 148 -19.39 4.82 -0.11
N ILE A 149 -18.32 4.05 0.03
CA ILE A 149 -17.66 3.81 1.32
C ILE A 149 -16.48 4.74 1.61
N LEU A 150 -15.75 5.22 0.60
CA LEU A 150 -14.59 6.09 0.80
C LEU A 150 -14.90 7.57 0.55
N PRO A 151 -14.29 8.49 1.31
CA PRO A 151 -14.37 9.92 1.02
C PRO A 151 -13.69 10.24 -0.32
N ARG A 152 -14.23 11.26 -1.02
CA ARG A 152 -13.89 11.58 -2.42
C ARG A 152 -12.39 11.69 -2.71
N HIS A 153 -11.59 12.16 -1.76
CA HIS A 153 -10.14 12.31 -1.94
C HIS A 153 -9.40 10.96 -2.00
N LEU A 154 -9.79 9.97 -1.19
CA LEU A 154 -9.11 8.67 -1.17
C LEU A 154 -9.51 7.80 -2.35
N TRP A 155 -10.80 7.77 -2.66
CA TRP A 155 -11.30 6.89 -3.70
C TRP A 155 -10.84 7.30 -5.10
N MET A 156 -10.76 8.59 -5.41
CA MET A 156 -10.27 9.07 -6.71
C MET A 156 -8.82 8.62 -6.96
N ASP A 157 -7.97 8.77 -5.95
CA ASP A 157 -6.55 8.41 -6.03
C ASP A 157 -6.37 6.89 -6.11
N GLN A 158 -7.11 6.14 -5.29
CA GLN A 158 -7.03 4.68 -5.26
C GLN A 158 -7.56 4.07 -6.56
N LEU A 159 -8.79 4.42 -6.95
CA LEU A 159 -9.41 3.88 -8.15
C LEU A 159 -8.66 4.32 -9.40
N GLY A 160 -8.20 5.58 -9.46
CA GLY A 160 -7.44 6.09 -10.60
C GLY A 160 -6.15 5.32 -10.85
N ARG A 161 -5.37 5.03 -9.79
CA ARG A 161 -4.15 4.21 -9.89
C ARG A 161 -4.43 2.77 -10.32
N VAL A 162 -5.43 2.13 -9.71
CA VAL A 162 -5.79 0.74 -10.03
C VAL A 162 -6.37 0.64 -11.44
N SER A 163 -7.21 1.59 -11.85
CA SER A 163 -7.75 1.64 -13.22
C SER A 163 -6.65 1.88 -14.24
N LEU A 164 -5.69 2.77 -13.95
CA LEU A 164 -4.54 3.02 -14.82
C LEU A 164 -3.71 1.74 -14.99
N LEU A 165 -3.35 1.06 -13.89
CA LEU A 165 -2.59 -0.19 -13.95
C LEU A 165 -3.32 -1.26 -14.75
N SER A 166 -4.61 -1.45 -14.50
CA SER A 166 -5.43 -2.42 -15.24
C SER A 166 -5.58 -2.06 -16.73
N GLY A 167 -5.66 -0.77 -17.06
CA GLY A 167 -5.73 -0.28 -18.43
C GLY A 167 -4.42 -0.47 -19.20
N ILE A 168 -3.27 -0.22 -18.57
CA ILE A 168 -1.95 -0.54 -19.16
C ILE A 168 -1.84 -2.04 -19.40
N LEU A 169 -2.23 -2.86 -18.43
CA LEU A 169 -2.20 -4.31 -18.54
C LEU A 169 -3.13 -4.80 -19.66
N PHE A 170 -4.32 -4.21 -19.81
CA PHE A 170 -5.25 -4.50 -20.90
C PHE A 170 -4.64 -4.20 -22.27
N ILE A 171 -4.02 -3.02 -22.44
CA ILE A 171 -3.39 -2.61 -23.70
C ILE A 171 -2.21 -3.53 -24.02
N MET A 172 -1.35 -3.81 -23.05
CA MET A 172 -0.18 -4.68 -23.24
C MET A 172 -0.56 -6.11 -23.58
N LEU A 173 -1.51 -6.72 -22.88
CA LEU A 173 -1.96 -8.08 -23.20
C LEU A 173 -2.78 -8.13 -24.49
N GLY A 174 -3.59 -7.11 -24.75
CA GLY A 174 -4.46 -7.06 -25.93
C GLY A 174 -3.67 -6.93 -27.23
N LEU A 175 -2.56 -6.18 -27.20
CA LEU A 175 -1.66 -6.02 -28.34
C LEU A 175 -0.55 -7.11 -28.37
N GLY A 176 -0.19 -7.66 -27.20
CA GLY A 176 0.90 -8.63 -27.05
C GLY A 176 0.50 -10.10 -27.27
N SER A 177 -0.79 -10.45 -27.25
CA SER A 177 -1.23 -11.85 -27.36
C SER A 177 -0.86 -12.55 -28.67
N ASP A 178 -0.69 -11.78 -29.75
CA ASP A 178 -0.31 -12.30 -31.08
C ASP A 178 1.15 -12.00 -31.45
N GLY A 179 1.93 -11.39 -30.55
CA GLY A 179 3.34 -11.06 -30.77
C GLY A 179 4.29 -12.26 -30.67
N ALA A 180 3.83 -13.40 -30.17
CA ALA A 180 4.59 -14.64 -30.12
C ALA A 180 3.98 -15.63 -31.12
N PRO A 181 4.58 -15.85 -32.31
CA PRO A 181 4.22 -17.00 -33.12
C PRO A 181 4.50 -18.23 -32.26
N ALA A 182 3.48 -19.04 -32.01
CA ALA A 182 3.69 -20.33 -31.37
C ALA A 182 4.65 -21.11 -32.26
N LEU A 183 5.91 -21.29 -31.83
CA LEU A 183 6.88 -22.23 -32.43
C LEU A 183 6.44 -23.70 -32.26
N VAL A 184 5.15 -23.94 -32.07
CA VAL A 184 4.55 -25.27 -32.08
C VAL A 184 4.42 -25.65 -33.55
N GLN A 185 5.42 -26.36 -34.06
CA GLN A 185 5.31 -27.05 -35.34
C GLN A 185 4.00 -27.83 -35.35
N SER A 186 3.15 -27.58 -36.35
CA SER A 186 1.94 -28.36 -36.60
C SER A 186 2.35 -29.81 -36.78
N LYS A 187 2.04 -30.66 -35.80
CA LYS A 187 2.37 -32.10 -35.81
C LYS A 187 1.51 -32.91 -36.79
N THR A 188 0.69 -32.25 -37.61
CA THR A 188 -0.15 -32.86 -38.63
C THR A 188 0.41 -32.55 -40.02
N PRO A 189 0.66 -33.56 -40.87
CA PRO A 189 1.05 -33.32 -42.26
C PRO A 189 -0.06 -32.53 -42.99
N PRO A 190 0.30 -31.61 -43.89
CA PRO A 190 -0.67 -30.82 -44.63
C PRO A 190 -1.63 -31.73 -45.40
N ALA A 191 -2.92 -31.39 -45.43
CA ALA A 191 -4.00 -32.20 -46.01
C ALA A 191 -3.76 -32.65 -47.47
N ALA A 192 -2.90 -31.93 -48.20
CA ALA A 192 -2.42 -32.29 -49.53
C ALA A 192 -1.66 -33.64 -49.57
N MET A 193 -0.94 -34.01 -48.50
CA MET A 193 -0.26 -35.30 -48.39
C MET A 193 -1.19 -36.46 -48.00
N MET A 194 -2.39 -36.16 -47.47
CA MET A 194 -3.40 -37.16 -47.07
C MET A 194 -4.46 -37.43 -48.15
N GLY A 195 -4.40 -36.75 -49.31
CA GLY A 195 -5.33 -36.98 -50.42
C GLY A 195 -6.76 -36.49 -50.17
N LEU A 196 -6.99 -35.66 -49.13
CA LEU A 196 -8.31 -35.07 -48.87
C LEU A 196 -8.54 -33.83 -49.77
N PRO A 197 -9.77 -33.60 -50.24
CA PRO A 197 -10.10 -32.38 -50.97
C PRO A 197 -9.81 -31.15 -50.10
N SER A 198 -9.21 -30.12 -50.69
CA SER A 198 -8.93 -28.84 -50.03
C SER A 198 -10.23 -28.29 -49.42
N LEU A 199 -10.17 -27.92 -48.14
CA LEU A 199 -11.29 -27.32 -47.41
C LEU A 199 -11.91 -26.18 -48.26
N PRO A 200 -13.24 -26.14 -48.43
CA PRO A 200 -13.90 -25.13 -49.25
C PRO A 200 -13.61 -23.72 -48.71
N ALA A 201 -13.44 -22.76 -49.63
CA ALA A 201 -13.11 -21.36 -49.33
C ALA A 201 -14.12 -20.64 -48.42
N SER A 202 -15.28 -21.24 -48.14
CA SER A 202 -16.29 -20.74 -47.20
C SER A 202 -15.80 -20.67 -45.74
N PHE A 203 -14.76 -21.43 -45.36
CA PHE A 203 -14.15 -21.33 -44.03
C PHE A 203 -13.19 -20.14 -43.84
N MET A 204 -12.81 -19.44 -44.92
CA MET A 204 -11.91 -18.26 -44.84
C MET A 204 -12.63 -16.99 -44.33
N SER A 205 -13.96 -17.00 -44.19
CA SER A 205 -14.74 -15.85 -43.68
C SER A 205 -14.65 -15.66 -42.16
N TYR A 206 -13.97 -16.54 -41.41
CA TYR A 206 -13.76 -16.34 -39.97
C TYR A 206 -12.62 -15.32 -39.74
N SER A 207 -12.94 -14.03 -39.77
CA SER A 207 -12.01 -12.97 -39.39
C SER A 207 -11.86 -12.91 -37.87
N TYR A 208 -10.77 -13.48 -37.36
CA TYR A 208 -10.37 -13.40 -35.94
C TYR A 208 -9.75 -12.03 -35.57
N LEU A 209 -9.48 -11.20 -36.57
CA LEU A 209 -8.90 -9.86 -36.46
C LEU A 209 -10.01 -8.83 -36.34
N ILE A 210 -9.98 -8.05 -35.25
CA ILE A 210 -10.92 -6.96 -35.00
C ILE A 210 -10.35 -5.65 -35.57
N MET A 211 -9.07 -5.38 -35.32
CA MET A 211 -8.40 -4.17 -35.79
C MET A 211 -6.94 -4.48 -36.14
N LYS A 212 -6.47 -3.93 -37.26
CA LYS A 212 -5.06 -3.98 -37.68
C LYS A 212 -4.49 -2.59 -37.55
N LEU A 213 -3.58 -2.38 -36.60
CA LEU A 213 -2.88 -1.11 -36.40
C LEU A 213 -1.38 -1.34 -36.65
N GLY A 214 -1.00 -1.43 -37.93
CA GLY A 214 0.39 -1.69 -38.33
C GLY A 214 0.88 -3.10 -37.91
N PRO A 215 2.09 -3.24 -37.31
CA PRO A 215 2.59 -4.55 -36.84
C PRO A 215 1.79 -5.10 -35.66
N LEU A 216 0.90 -4.30 -35.05
CA LEU A 216 0.06 -4.70 -33.94
C LEU A 216 -1.30 -5.18 -34.47
N GLN A 217 -1.58 -6.46 -34.25
CA GLN A 217 -2.83 -7.09 -34.63
C GLN A 217 -3.69 -7.31 -33.38
N PHE A 218 -4.89 -6.72 -33.36
CA PHE A 218 -5.84 -6.89 -32.26
C PHE A 218 -6.84 -7.99 -32.60
N THR A 219 -6.70 -9.15 -31.96
CA THR A 219 -7.54 -10.33 -32.21
C THR A 219 -8.65 -10.49 -31.18
N ARG A 220 -9.71 -11.23 -31.53
CA ARG A 220 -10.78 -11.61 -30.60
C ARG A 220 -10.26 -12.35 -29.37
N LYS A 221 -9.23 -13.20 -29.57
CA LYS A 221 -8.59 -13.94 -28.49
C LYS A 221 -7.80 -12.99 -27.56
N GLY A 222 -7.03 -12.06 -28.14
CA GLY A 222 -6.33 -11.01 -27.40
C GLY A 222 -7.26 -10.15 -26.56
N LEU A 223 -8.38 -9.71 -27.14
CA LEU A 223 -9.41 -8.95 -26.41
C LEU A 223 -9.98 -9.73 -25.22
N SER A 224 -10.29 -11.02 -25.40
CA SER A 224 -10.84 -11.87 -24.33
C SER A 224 -9.83 -12.11 -23.20
N VAL A 225 -8.57 -12.39 -23.53
CA VAL A 225 -7.50 -12.60 -22.54
C VAL A 225 -7.19 -11.30 -21.80
N ALA A 226 -7.04 -10.19 -22.53
CA ALA A 226 -6.75 -8.88 -21.97
C ALA A 226 -7.86 -8.40 -21.03
N SER A 227 -9.12 -8.49 -21.46
CA SER A 227 -10.27 -8.09 -20.62
C SER A 227 -10.35 -8.93 -19.34
N THR A 228 -10.10 -10.24 -19.44
CA THR A 228 -10.07 -11.14 -18.28
C THR A 228 -8.99 -10.75 -17.28
N ALA A 229 -7.75 -10.58 -17.75
CA ALA A 229 -6.62 -10.25 -16.91
C ALA A 229 -6.77 -8.86 -16.28
N ALA A 230 -7.28 -7.87 -17.03
CA ALA A 230 -7.53 -6.52 -16.54
C ALA A 230 -8.63 -6.50 -15.47
N CYS A 231 -9.75 -7.18 -15.69
CA CYS A 231 -10.85 -7.26 -14.71
C CYS A 231 -10.42 -7.98 -13.42
N LEU A 232 -9.67 -9.08 -13.54
CA LEU A 232 -9.13 -9.81 -12.40
C LEU A 232 -8.20 -8.91 -11.59
N THR A 233 -7.23 -8.28 -12.26
CA THR A 233 -6.25 -7.39 -11.62
C THR A 233 -6.95 -6.25 -10.88
N PHE A 234 -7.89 -5.58 -11.55
CA PHE A 234 -8.69 -4.51 -10.94
C PHE A 234 -9.44 -5.00 -9.69
N THR A 235 -10.13 -6.14 -9.81
CA THR A 235 -10.93 -6.72 -8.72
C THR A 235 -10.08 -7.04 -7.50
N ILE A 236 -8.92 -7.69 -7.70
CA ILE A 236 -8.02 -8.08 -6.60
C ILE A 236 -7.46 -6.83 -5.90
N PHE A 237 -6.89 -5.89 -6.65
CA PHE A 237 -6.29 -4.70 -6.05
C PHE A 237 -7.33 -3.81 -5.37
N GLN A 238 -8.51 -3.62 -5.99
CA GLN A 238 -9.55 -2.78 -5.44
C GLN A 238 -10.18 -3.40 -4.17
N SER A 239 -10.44 -4.71 -4.17
CA SER A 239 -10.98 -5.41 -2.99
C SER A 239 -10.00 -5.46 -1.82
N ALA A 240 -8.72 -5.73 -2.08
CA ALA A 240 -7.68 -5.73 -1.06
C ALA A 240 -7.53 -4.35 -0.42
N SER A 241 -7.41 -3.30 -1.25
CA SER A 241 -7.25 -1.93 -0.74
C SER A 241 -8.48 -1.46 0.04
N LEU A 242 -9.68 -1.85 -0.37
CA LEU A 242 -10.91 -1.57 0.38
C LEU A 242 -10.99 -2.32 1.73
N CYS A 243 -10.47 -3.55 1.80
CA CYS A 243 -10.35 -4.29 3.07
C CYS A 243 -9.35 -3.63 4.03
N LEU A 244 -8.17 -3.24 3.53
CA LEU A 244 -7.10 -2.61 4.31
C LEU A 244 -7.47 -1.20 4.80
N THR A 245 -8.21 -0.43 4.02
CA THR A 245 -8.66 0.92 4.43
C THR A 245 -9.74 0.87 5.51
N THR A 246 -10.58 -0.17 5.49
CA THR A 246 -11.75 -0.28 6.39
C THR A 246 -11.54 -1.20 7.60
N THR A 247 -10.37 -1.82 7.74
CA THR A 247 -10.08 -2.77 8.82
C THR A 247 -8.70 -2.48 9.41
N SER A 248 -8.62 -2.37 10.74
CA SER A 248 -7.33 -2.16 11.40
C SER A 248 -6.49 -3.45 11.38
N PRO A 249 -5.14 -3.34 11.38
CA PRO A 249 -4.26 -4.53 11.37
C PRO A 249 -4.47 -5.43 12.61
N GLU A 250 -4.79 -4.86 13.77
CA GLU A 250 -5.09 -5.63 14.99
C GLU A 250 -6.40 -6.45 14.83
N GLN A 251 -7.43 -5.89 14.20
CA GLN A 251 -8.67 -6.61 13.88
C GLN A 251 -8.47 -7.69 12.81
N LEU A 252 -7.56 -7.46 11.87
CA LEU A 252 -7.18 -8.46 10.87
C LEU A 252 -6.48 -9.65 11.52
N ALA A 253 -5.56 -9.41 12.46
CA ALA A 253 -4.91 -10.47 13.24
C ALA A 253 -5.92 -11.27 14.08
N PHE A 254 -6.93 -10.61 14.65
CA PHE A 254 -8.04 -11.31 15.33
C PHE A 254 -8.82 -12.23 14.40
N ALA A 255 -9.13 -11.76 13.18
CA ALA A 255 -9.83 -12.58 12.20
C ALA A 255 -8.97 -13.77 11.77
N LEU A 256 -7.67 -13.55 11.57
CA LEU A 256 -6.69 -14.58 11.23
C LEU A 256 -6.58 -15.64 12.34
N ARG A 257 -6.60 -15.24 13.63
CA ARG A 257 -6.68 -16.19 14.76
C ARG A 257 -7.85 -17.14 14.59
N TRP A 258 -9.04 -16.62 14.29
CA TRP A 258 -10.23 -17.45 14.15
C TRP A 258 -10.09 -18.50 13.04
N TYR A 259 -9.48 -18.15 11.91
CA TYR A 259 -9.19 -19.10 10.82
C TYR A 259 -8.08 -20.10 11.14
N LEU A 260 -7.16 -19.76 12.04
CA LEU A 260 -6.10 -20.66 12.47
C LEU A 260 -6.51 -21.61 13.60
N ILE A 261 -7.57 -21.32 14.37
CA ILE A 261 -8.08 -22.21 15.44
C ILE A 261 -8.19 -23.68 15.03
N PRO A 262 -8.77 -24.10 13.88
CA PRO A 262 -8.83 -25.51 13.53
C PRO A 262 -7.45 -26.20 13.44
N LEU A 263 -6.39 -25.43 13.16
CA LEU A 263 -5.03 -25.94 13.09
C LEU A 263 -4.45 -26.31 14.46
N THR A 264 -5.06 -25.87 15.57
CA THR A 264 -4.66 -26.32 16.92
C THR A 264 -4.87 -27.82 17.10
N TYR A 265 -5.80 -28.42 16.37
CA TYR A 265 -6.02 -29.87 16.40
C TYR A 265 -4.82 -30.66 15.87
N VAL A 266 -4.00 -30.05 15.00
CA VAL A 266 -2.77 -30.64 14.45
C VAL A 266 -1.56 -30.37 15.35
N GLY A 267 -1.76 -29.74 16.52
CA GLY A 267 -0.69 -29.45 17.49
C GLY A 267 0.06 -28.13 17.24
N VAL A 268 -0.45 -27.25 16.37
CA VAL A 268 0.17 -25.94 16.11
C VAL A 268 -0.17 -24.94 17.23
N PRO A 269 0.82 -24.22 17.83
CA PRO A 269 0.59 -23.25 18.90
C PRO A 269 0.05 -21.92 18.35
N VAL A 270 -1.23 -21.91 17.96
CA VAL A 270 -1.87 -20.74 17.32
C VAL A 270 -1.82 -19.48 18.20
N ASP A 271 -2.01 -19.61 19.52
CA ASP A 271 -2.00 -18.45 20.41
C ASP A 271 -0.62 -17.76 20.47
N GLU A 272 0.48 -18.51 20.39
CA GLU A 272 1.85 -17.95 20.32
C GLU A 272 2.10 -17.24 18.99
N ILE A 273 1.65 -17.84 17.88
CA ILE A 273 1.76 -17.26 16.53
C ILE A 273 0.98 -15.93 16.47
N ILE A 274 -0.22 -15.88 17.04
CA ILE A 274 -1.02 -14.66 17.05
C ILE A 274 -0.44 -13.59 17.97
N LEU A 275 0.11 -13.97 19.13
CA LEU A 275 0.76 -13.04 20.04
C LEU A 275 2.00 -12.40 19.39
N THR A 276 2.84 -13.20 18.72
CA THR A 276 4.00 -12.70 17.98
C THR A 276 3.60 -11.82 16.80
N LEU A 277 2.51 -12.16 16.09
CA LEU A 277 1.94 -11.33 15.04
C LEU A 277 1.44 -9.98 15.59
N LEU A 278 0.69 -9.95 16.68
CA LEU A 278 0.21 -8.69 17.27
C LEU A 278 1.34 -7.80 17.75
N LEU A 279 2.36 -8.40 18.38
CA LEU A 279 3.53 -7.65 18.83
C LEU A 279 4.29 -7.07 17.64
N SER A 280 4.49 -7.84 16.57
CA SER A 280 5.16 -7.37 15.36
C SER A 280 4.37 -6.27 14.64
N LEU A 281 3.03 -6.36 14.57
CA LEU A 281 2.16 -5.33 14.01
C LEU A 281 2.20 -4.01 14.81
N ARG A 282 2.42 -4.06 16.12
CA ARG A 282 2.62 -2.84 16.90
C ARG A 282 4.03 -2.29 16.73
N PHE A 283 5.01 -3.18 16.66
CA PHE A 283 6.41 -2.83 16.53
C PHE A 283 6.74 -2.22 15.16
N ILE A 284 6.05 -2.61 14.09
CA ILE A 284 6.26 -2.06 12.76
C ILE A 284 6.12 -0.53 12.72
N HIS A 285 5.16 0.03 13.48
CA HIS A 285 4.96 1.47 13.56
C HIS A 285 6.14 2.16 14.26
N ILE A 286 6.65 1.56 15.34
CA ILE A 286 7.83 2.06 16.07
C ILE A 286 9.06 2.01 15.15
N VAL A 287 9.24 0.91 14.42
CA VAL A 287 10.34 0.76 13.45
C VAL A 287 10.25 1.82 12.37
N PHE A 288 9.07 2.11 11.82
CA PHE A 288 8.91 3.17 10.82
C PHE A 288 9.23 4.57 11.37
N ASP A 289 8.85 4.87 12.62
CA ASP A 289 9.21 6.13 13.25
C ASP A 289 10.73 6.24 13.46
N GLU A 290 11.38 5.16 13.89
CA GLU A 290 12.84 5.15 14.03
C GLU A 290 13.56 5.28 12.69
N LEU A 291 13.09 4.55 11.66
CA LEU A 291 13.60 4.66 10.30
C LEU A 291 13.49 6.10 9.79
N ARG A 292 12.35 6.76 10.05
CA ARG A 292 12.13 8.16 9.67
C ARG A 292 13.07 9.10 10.42
N ASN A 293 13.25 8.92 11.73
CA ASN A 293 14.14 9.75 12.54
C ASN A 293 15.60 9.61 12.08
N VAL A 294 16.05 8.37 11.81
CA VAL A 294 17.39 8.10 11.28
C VAL A 294 17.52 8.72 9.88
N ALA A 295 16.52 8.56 9.00
CA ALA A 295 16.54 9.15 7.65
C ALA A 295 16.64 10.68 7.69
N LEU A 296 15.88 11.35 8.55
CA LEU A 296 15.96 12.80 8.74
C LEU A 296 17.31 13.22 9.32
N GLY A 297 17.85 12.45 10.27
CA GLY A 297 19.19 12.66 10.80
C GLY A 297 20.28 12.57 9.73
N ILE A 298 20.15 11.64 8.79
CA ILE A 298 21.08 11.49 7.65
C ILE A 298 21.00 12.70 6.73
N VAL A 299 19.78 13.11 6.36
CA VAL A 299 19.55 14.29 5.50
C VAL A 299 20.12 15.56 6.15
N SER A 300 20.05 15.68 7.48
CA SER A 300 20.63 16.82 8.21
C SER A 300 22.16 16.87 8.14
N ARG A 301 22.83 15.72 7.94
CA ARG A 301 24.29 15.61 7.98
C ARG A 301 25.01 16.18 6.74
N ARG A 302 24.30 16.88 5.84
CA ARG A 302 24.86 17.64 4.69
C ARG A 302 25.94 16.87 3.91
N ILE A 303 25.71 15.57 3.68
CA ILE A 303 26.59 14.74 2.86
C ILE A 303 26.43 15.16 1.39
N ASN A 304 27.53 15.45 0.71
CA ASN A 304 27.53 15.79 -0.72
C ASN A 304 27.36 14.51 -1.57
N TRP A 305 26.12 14.05 -1.71
CA TRP A 305 25.76 12.83 -2.45
C TRP A 305 26.24 12.79 -3.90
N VAL A 306 26.45 13.95 -4.52
CA VAL A 306 26.89 14.08 -5.92
C VAL A 306 28.36 13.68 -6.10
N GLN A 307 29.17 13.76 -5.05
CA GLN A 307 30.61 13.48 -5.11
C GLN A 307 30.99 12.08 -4.60
N LEU A 308 30.03 11.30 -4.10
CA LEU A 308 30.30 9.99 -3.49
C LEU A 308 30.45 8.88 -4.55
N THR A 309 31.43 8.01 -4.35
CA THR A 309 31.53 6.76 -5.10
C THR A 309 30.50 5.74 -4.62
N MET A 310 30.19 4.74 -5.47
CA MET A 310 29.22 3.68 -5.12
C MET A 310 29.65 2.89 -3.87
N MET A 311 30.95 2.66 -3.68
CA MET A 311 31.47 1.91 -2.53
C MET A 311 31.31 2.68 -1.22
N GLU A 312 31.67 3.97 -1.20
CA GLU A 312 31.49 4.83 -0.03
C GLU A 312 30.01 4.97 0.36
N THR A 313 29.12 5.00 -0.62
CA THR A 313 27.67 5.04 -0.40
C THR A 313 27.18 3.78 0.32
N ILE A 314 27.71 2.61 -0.06
CA ILE A 314 27.35 1.32 0.55
C ILE A 314 27.86 1.24 1.99
N ASP A 315 29.10 1.65 2.26
CA ASP A 315 29.66 1.62 3.62
C ASP A 315 28.86 2.50 4.58
N ILE A 316 28.50 3.71 4.13
CA ILE A 316 27.65 4.63 4.86
C ILE A 316 26.26 4.00 5.11
N PHE A 317 25.67 3.36 4.10
CA PHE A 317 24.37 2.69 4.21
C PHE A 317 24.39 1.52 5.19
N ILE A 318 25.43 0.68 5.16
CA ILE A 318 25.62 -0.44 6.10
C ILE A 318 25.74 0.09 7.54
N GLY A 319 26.52 1.15 7.77
CA GLY A 319 26.63 1.77 9.10
C GLY A 319 25.28 2.26 9.65
N TYR A 320 24.40 2.77 8.78
CA TYR A 320 23.05 3.18 9.19
C TYR A 320 22.15 2.00 9.50
N ILE A 321 22.19 0.95 8.68
CA ILE A 321 21.47 -0.29 8.95
C ILE A 321 21.86 -0.85 10.33
N GLN A 322 23.16 -0.89 10.64
CA GLN A 322 23.64 -1.34 11.95
C GLN A 322 23.07 -0.51 13.10
N ARG A 323 23.01 0.82 12.95
CA ARG A 323 22.43 1.72 13.97
C ARG A 323 20.94 1.45 14.18
N ILE A 324 20.18 1.27 13.10
CA ILE A 324 18.75 0.94 13.15
C ILE A 324 18.56 -0.39 13.88
N PHE A 325 19.30 -1.43 13.50
CA PHE A 325 19.22 -2.73 14.16
C PHE A 325 19.53 -2.64 15.65
N LYS A 326 20.59 -1.94 16.04
CA LYS A 326 20.93 -1.75 17.47
C LYS A 326 19.77 -1.10 18.24
N ASN A 327 19.12 -0.10 17.66
CA ASN A 327 17.98 0.56 18.31
C ASN A 327 16.75 -0.35 18.41
N ILE A 328 16.45 -1.09 17.34
CA ILE A 328 15.36 -2.07 17.28
C ILE A 328 15.57 -3.17 18.34
N PHE A 329 16.79 -3.70 18.49
CA PHE A 329 17.11 -4.69 19.53
C PHE A 329 16.93 -4.13 20.94
N ASN A 330 17.37 -2.88 21.18
CA ASN A 330 17.15 -2.24 22.47
C ASN A 330 15.65 -2.09 22.80
N HIS A 331 14.81 -1.75 21.82
CA HIS A 331 13.37 -1.71 22.02
C HIS A 331 12.77 -3.09 22.29
N ALA A 332 13.21 -4.12 21.57
CA ALA A 332 12.78 -5.49 21.82
C ALA A 332 13.11 -5.95 23.25
N GLU A 333 14.32 -5.62 23.74
CA GLU A 333 14.75 -5.92 25.11
C GLU A 333 13.92 -5.16 26.15
N GLN A 334 13.64 -3.87 25.95
CA GLN A 334 12.78 -3.10 26.85
C GLN A 334 11.36 -3.68 26.92
N ILE A 335 10.81 -4.12 25.79
CA ILE A 335 9.49 -4.73 25.72
C ILE A 335 9.50 -6.10 26.43
N SER A 336 10.51 -6.94 26.19
CA SER A 336 10.60 -8.27 26.81
C SER A 336 10.71 -8.17 28.33
N GLN A 337 11.60 -7.30 28.83
CA GLN A 337 11.75 -7.06 30.27
C GLN A 337 10.44 -6.54 30.88
N ALA A 338 9.77 -5.60 30.21
CA ALA A 338 8.50 -5.08 30.67
C ALA A 338 7.35 -6.11 30.60
N MET A 339 7.44 -7.14 29.76
CA MET A 339 6.50 -8.27 29.76
C MET A 339 6.78 -9.23 30.92
N ILE A 340 8.06 -9.53 31.20
CA ILE A 340 8.47 -10.38 32.32
C ILE A 340 8.05 -9.76 33.66
N VAL A 341 8.29 -8.45 33.86
CA VAL A 341 7.90 -7.73 35.10
C VAL A 341 6.38 -7.71 35.29
N ARG A 342 5.59 -7.69 34.21
CA ARG A 342 4.13 -7.81 34.26
C ARG A 342 3.63 -9.24 34.48
N GLY A 343 4.54 -10.21 34.64
CA GLY A 343 4.20 -11.60 34.95
C GLY A 343 3.95 -12.49 33.73
N PHE A 344 4.35 -12.09 32.52
CA PHE A 344 4.26 -12.96 31.35
C PHE A 344 5.30 -14.09 31.44
N ARG A 345 4.85 -15.34 31.59
CA ARG A 345 5.73 -16.52 31.76
C ARG A 345 5.93 -17.34 30.47
N GLY A 346 5.48 -16.83 29.32
CA GLY A 346 5.59 -17.53 28.03
C GLY A 346 4.51 -18.58 27.75
N ASN A 347 3.60 -18.85 28.69
CA ASN A 347 2.50 -19.80 28.52
C ASN A 347 1.27 -19.11 27.90
N SER A 348 1.23 -19.02 26.57
CA SER A 348 0.14 -18.34 25.84
C SER A 348 -1.25 -18.93 26.10
N CYS A 349 -1.35 -20.24 26.42
CA CYS A 349 -2.62 -20.90 26.75
C CYS A 349 -3.26 -20.39 28.06
N SER A 350 -2.47 -19.85 28.99
CA SER A 350 -2.97 -19.35 30.28
C SER A 350 -3.50 -17.92 30.20
N HIS A 351 -3.21 -17.19 29.12
CA HIS A 351 -3.54 -15.78 28.99
C HIS A 351 -4.58 -15.57 27.89
N LYS A 352 -5.79 -15.15 28.30
CA LYS A 352 -6.84 -14.81 27.34
C LYS A 352 -6.53 -13.45 26.71
N ILE A 353 -6.18 -13.47 25.42
CA ILE A 353 -6.02 -12.25 24.63
C ILE A 353 -7.41 -11.65 24.39
N TYR A 354 -7.69 -10.51 25.04
CA TYR A 354 -8.90 -9.74 24.82
C TYR A 354 -8.71 -8.83 23.61
N PHE A 355 -9.42 -9.13 22.54
CA PHE A 355 -9.55 -8.23 21.41
C PHE A 355 -10.71 -7.29 21.69
N LEU A 356 -10.50 -5.98 21.49
CA LEU A 356 -11.58 -5.00 21.51
C LEU A 356 -12.42 -5.20 20.25
N SER A 357 -13.25 -6.24 20.26
CA SER A 357 -14.28 -6.43 19.25
C SER A 357 -15.30 -5.34 19.49
N GLY A 358 -15.16 -4.21 18.77
CA GLY A 358 -16.24 -3.23 18.70
C GLY A 358 -17.53 -3.99 18.41
N SER A 359 -18.60 -3.70 19.16
CA SER A 359 -19.90 -4.35 19.01
C SER A 359 -20.27 -4.36 17.53
N SER A 360 -20.10 -5.50 16.87
CA SER A 360 -20.42 -5.58 15.46
C SER A 360 -21.91 -5.46 15.33
N ASN A 361 -22.36 -4.56 14.44
CA ASN A 361 -23.77 -4.42 14.18
C ASN A 361 -24.25 -5.70 13.49
N ALA A 362 -25.02 -6.52 14.20
CA ALA A 362 -25.54 -7.78 13.69
C ALA A 362 -26.27 -7.60 12.34
N THR A 363 -26.98 -6.48 12.19
CA THR A 363 -27.65 -6.09 10.93
C THR A 363 -26.66 -5.91 9.78
N SER A 364 -25.51 -5.28 10.03
CA SER A 364 -24.47 -5.09 9.02
C SER A 364 -23.82 -6.40 8.58
N ASN A 365 -23.62 -7.32 9.51
CA ASN A 365 -23.10 -8.65 9.19
C ASN A 365 -24.08 -9.43 8.33
N VAL A 366 -25.37 -9.44 8.68
CA VAL A 366 -26.41 -10.15 7.92
C VAL A 366 -26.50 -9.59 6.50
N ILE A 367 -26.57 -8.27 6.33
CA ILE A 367 -26.63 -7.64 5.00
C ILE A 367 -25.37 -7.97 4.17
N SER A 368 -24.17 -7.93 4.78
CA SER A 368 -22.93 -8.28 4.09
C SER A 368 -22.89 -9.75 3.65
N LEU A 369 -23.39 -10.67 4.48
CA LEU A 369 -23.41 -12.09 4.18
C LEU A 369 -24.46 -12.43 3.11
N VAL A 370 -25.65 -11.82 3.17
CA VAL A 370 -26.68 -11.94 2.14
C VAL A 370 -26.18 -11.39 0.80
N CYS A 371 -25.49 -10.25 0.79
CA CYS A 371 -24.90 -9.70 -0.42
C CYS A 371 -23.82 -10.61 -1.02
N LEU A 372 -22.96 -11.21 -0.18
CA LEU A 372 -21.97 -12.19 -0.63
C LEU A 372 -22.64 -13.44 -1.23
N ALA A 373 -23.63 -14.00 -0.52
CA ALA A 373 -24.38 -15.16 -0.99
C ALA A 373 -25.11 -14.88 -2.31
N GLY A 374 -25.70 -13.69 -2.46
CA GLY A 374 -26.33 -13.24 -3.69
C GLY A 374 -25.33 -13.12 -4.85
N LEU A 375 -24.14 -12.56 -4.60
CA LEU A 375 -23.12 -12.39 -5.63
C LEU A 375 -22.50 -13.74 -6.06
N VAL A 376 -22.26 -14.64 -5.11
CA VAL A 376 -21.84 -16.02 -5.39
C VAL A 376 -22.95 -16.77 -6.15
N GLY A 377 -24.19 -16.68 -5.69
CA GLY A 377 -25.35 -17.30 -6.34
C GLY A 377 -25.55 -16.80 -7.76
N ALA A 378 -25.44 -15.49 -7.99
CA ALA A 378 -25.51 -14.89 -9.32
C ALA A 378 -24.37 -15.41 -10.23
N SER A 379 -23.15 -15.57 -9.70
CA SER A 379 -22.03 -16.12 -10.47
C SER A 379 -22.25 -17.58 -10.88
N ILE A 380 -22.83 -18.40 -10.00
CA ILE A 380 -23.15 -19.81 -10.27
C ILE A 380 -24.31 -19.89 -11.27
N LEU A 381 -25.36 -19.09 -11.08
CA LEU A 381 -26.51 -19.03 -11.98
C LEU A 381 -26.09 -18.58 -13.39
N SER A 382 -25.18 -17.61 -13.50
CA SER A 382 -24.67 -17.17 -14.79
C SER A 382 -23.91 -18.27 -15.51
N GLU A 383 -23.20 -19.15 -14.82
CA GLU A 383 -22.62 -20.32 -15.48
C GLU A 383 -23.70 -21.29 -15.96
N TYR A 384 -24.73 -21.53 -15.14
CA TYR A 384 -25.81 -22.44 -15.52
C TYR A 384 -26.64 -21.95 -16.72
N ILE A 385 -26.82 -20.63 -16.87
CA ILE A 385 -27.59 -20.04 -17.97
C ILE A 385 -26.80 -20.01 -19.30
N PHE A 386 -25.47 -19.95 -19.24
CA PHE A 386 -24.60 -19.79 -20.42
C PHE A 386 -23.84 -21.07 -20.83
N VAL A 387 -24.02 -22.16 -20.08
CA VAL A 387 -23.69 -23.55 -20.49
C VAL A 387 -24.88 -24.13 -21.22
#